data_AF-A0A259BIH3-F1
#
_entry.id   AF-A0A259BIH3-F1
#
_cell.length_a   1.000
_cell.length_b   1.000
_cell.length_c   1.000
_cell.angle_alpha   90.00
_cell.angle_beta   90.00
_cell.angle_gamma   90.00
#
_symmetry.space_group_name_H-M   'P 1'
#
loop_
_entity.id
_entity.type
_entity.pdbx_description
1 polymer ?
#
loop_
_entity_poly.entity_id
_entity_poly.type
_entity_poly.pdbx_seq_one_letter_code
_entity_poly.pdbx_strand_id
1 'polypeptide(L)'
;MAALGMFSLPGLNATAQVWGALDFVEHESLRDAERLTDQLVERLVTEALPADFATQDHVFVLGRHWPLPMYNVELKMVDVSLEDLKQEQDRILWAEAGY
;
A
#
# COMPACT_ATOMS: atom_id res chain seq x y z
N MET A 1 6.69 -11.47 0.38
CA MET A 1 7.61 -10.34 0.63
C MET A 1 9.07 -10.79 0.74
N ALA A 2 9.49 -11.52 1.78
CA ALA A 2 10.89 -11.98 1.89
C ALA A 2 11.36 -12.85 0.70
N ALA A 3 10.48 -13.72 0.19
CA ALA A 3 10.73 -14.53 -1.00
C ALA A 3 11.03 -13.72 -2.27
N LEU A 4 10.61 -12.45 -2.35
CA LEU A 4 10.90 -11.56 -3.49
C LEU A 4 12.27 -10.88 -3.39
N GLY A 5 13.06 -11.17 -2.34
CA GLY A 5 14.39 -10.60 -2.15
C GLY A 5 14.41 -9.16 -1.63
N MET A 6 13.26 -8.55 -1.35
CA MET A 6 13.13 -7.15 -0.89
C MET A 6 13.91 -6.80 0.38
N PHE A 7 14.20 -7.78 1.23
CA PHE A 7 14.89 -7.57 2.51
C PHE A 7 16.39 -7.91 2.45
N SER A 8 16.91 -8.25 1.28
CA SER A 8 18.36 -8.28 1.02
C SER A 8 18.88 -6.84 0.90
N LEU A 9 20.20 -6.63 1.03
CA LEU A 9 20.80 -5.31 0.79
C LEU A 9 20.44 -4.71 -0.60
N PRO A 10 20.58 -5.42 -1.73
CA PRO A 10 20.14 -4.90 -3.02
C PRO A 10 18.61 -4.67 -3.07
N GLY A 11 17.82 -5.55 -2.47
CA GLY A 11 16.37 -5.37 -2.37
C GLY A 11 15.97 -4.11 -1.60
N LEU A 12 16.62 -3.84 -0.46
CA LEU A 12 16.36 -2.64 0.35
C LEU A 12 16.74 -1.37 -0.40
N ASN A 13 17.85 -1.38 -1.15
CA ASN A 13 18.24 -0.26 -2.01
C ASN A 13 17.22 -0.03 -3.13
N ALA A 14 16.73 -1.11 -3.76
CA ALA A 14 15.68 -1.03 -4.78
C ALA A 14 14.38 -0.46 -4.19
N THR A 15 13.95 -0.95 -3.03
CA THR A 15 12.77 -0.45 -2.31
C THR A 15 12.91 1.03 -1.97
N ALA A 16 14.03 1.44 -1.36
CA ALA A 16 14.26 2.83 -0.98
C ALA A 16 14.29 3.78 -2.19
N GLN A 17 14.89 3.37 -3.30
CA GLN A 17 14.95 4.19 -4.51
C GLN A 17 13.60 4.31 -5.22
N VAL A 18 12.84 3.22 -5.33
CA VAL A 18 11.51 3.25 -5.97
C VAL A 18 10.53 4.03 -5.12
N TRP A 19 10.45 3.74 -3.82
CA TRP A 19 9.50 4.39 -2.93
C TRP A 19 9.91 5.80 -2.52
N GLY A 20 11.20 6.13 -2.58
CA GLY A 20 11.70 7.49 -2.39
C GLY A 20 11.59 8.37 -3.64
N ALA A 21 11.11 7.85 -4.77
CA ALA A 21 10.88 8.65 -5.98
C ALA A 21 9.63 9.54 -5.88
N LEU A 22 8.76 9.28 -4.90
CA LEU A 22 7.54 10.03 -4.66
C LEU A 22 7.36 10.23 -3.15
N ASP A 23 7.20 11.49 -2.75
CA ASP A 23 6.81 11.81 -1.38
C ASP A 23 5.28 11.78 -1.27
N PHE A 24 4.75 10.93 -0.37
CA PHE A 24 3.32 10.86 -0.06
C PHE A 24 2.97 11.95 0.96
N VAL A 25 2.39 13.07 0.51
CA VAL A 25 2.15 14.26 1.35
C VAL A 25 0.68 14.65 1.40
N GLU A 26 0.00 14.81 0.26
CA GLU A 26 -1.41 15.28 0.24
C GLU A 26 -2.27 14.74 -0.92
N HIS A 27 -1.70 14.40 -2.07
CA HIS A 27 -2.49 14.12 -3.29
C HIS A 27 -2.22 12.72 -3.88
N GLU A 28 -1.23 12.03 -3.35
CA GLU A 28 -0.82 10.72 -3.80
C GLU A 28 -1.90 9.70 -3.46
N SER A 29 -2.25 8.89 -4.45
CA SER A 29 -3.38 8.00 -4.39
C SER A 29 -2.93 6.55 -4.20
N LEU A 30 -3.91 5.67 -3.93
CA LEU A 30 -3.68 4.21 -3.99
C LEU A 30 -3.11 3.77 -5.35
N ARG A 31 -3.45 4.47 -6.45
CA ARG A 31 -2.91 4.15 -7.78
C ARG A 31 -1.42 4.46 -7.89
N ASP A 32 -0.93 5.48 -7.19
CA ASP A 32 0.49 5.78 -7.14
C ASP A 32 1.25 4.69 -6.39
N ALA A 33 0.68 4.21 -5.29
CA ALA A 33 1.23 3.07 -4.55
C ALA A 33 1.22 1.77 -5.37
N GLU A 34 0.16 1.49 -6.13
CA GLU A 34 0.09 0.35 -7.06
C GLU A 34 1.21 0.44 -8.11
N ARG A 35 1.35 1.60 -8.77
CA ARG A 35 2.40 1.84 -9.77
C ARG A 35 3.80 1.66 -9.19
N LEU A 36 4.09 2.19 -8.00
CA LEU A 36 5.38 2.03 -7.35
C LEU A 36 5.64 0.57 -6.96
N THR A 37 4.59 -0.17 -6.58
CA THR A 37 4.71 -1.60 -6.28
C THR A 37 5.06 -2.40 -7.52
N ASP A 38 4.42 -2.12 -8.67
CA ASP A 38 4.74 -2.77 -9.94
C ASP A 38 6.18 -2.49 -10.37
N GLN A 39 6.62 -1.24 -10.26
CA GLN A 39 8.01 -0.84 -10.56
C GLN A 39 9.02 -1.54 -9.64
N LEU A 40 8.69 -1.70 -8.35
CA LEU A 40 9.54 -2.44 -7.42
C LEU A 40 9.63 -3.91 -7.82
N VAL A 41 8.50 -4.57 -8.11
CA VAL A 41 8.48 -5.98 -8.50
C VAL A 41 9.29 -6.21 -9.78
N GLU A 42 9.09 -5.38 -10.81
CA GLU A 42 9.85 -5.44 -12.06
C GLU A 42 11.36 -5.34 -11.82
N ARG A 43 11.77 -4.40 -10.97
CA ARG A 43 13.17 -4.20 -10.63
C ARG A 43 13.77 -5.40 -9.89
N LEU A 44 13.07 -5.93 -8.88
CA LEU A 44 13.54 -7.11 -8.13
C LEU A 44 13.74 -8.32 -9.06
N VAL A 45 12.80 -8.54 -9.98
CA VAL A 45 12.86 -9.64 -10.96
C VAL A 45 14.03 -9.44 -11.93
N THR A 46 14.21 -8.22 -12.44
CA THR A 46 15.32 -7.89 -13.36
C THR A 46 16.68 -8.05 -12.71
N GLU A 47 16.79 -7.74 -11.42
CA GLU A 47 18.00 -7.93 -10.62
C GLU A 47 18.18 -9.39 -10.11
N ALA A 48 17.29 -10.31 -10.52
CA ALA A 48 17.30 -11.72 -10.15
C ALA A 48 17.34 -11.96 -8.62
N LEU A 49 16.60 -11.13 -7.87
CA LEU A 49 16.53 -11.18 -6.41
C LEU A 49 15.50 -12.14 -5.80
N PRO A 50 14.37 -12.47 -6.46
CA PRO A 50 13.44 -13.46 -5.94
C PRO A 50 14.10 -14.83 -5.74
N ALA A 51 13.74 -15.51 -4.67
CA ALA A 51 14.17 -16.88 -4.42
C ALA A 51 13.45 -17.86 -5.36
N ASP A 52 14.02 -19.06 -5.56
CA ASP A 52 13.46 -20.09 -6.46
C ASP A 52 12.02 -20.51 -6.11
N PHE A 53 11.61 -20.36 -4.85
CA PHE A 53 10.26 -20.67 -4.38
C PHE A 53 9.31 -19.45 -4.42
N ALA A 54 9.74 -18.33 -4.98
CA ALA A 54 8.89 -17.15 -5.13
C ALA A 54 7.76 -17.44 -6.11
N THR A 55 6.53 -17.27 -5.62
CA THR A 55 5.29 -17.45 -6.38
C THR A 55 4.58 -16.12 -6.64
N GLN A 56 3.63 -16.13 -7.58
CA GLN A 56 2.73 -15.01 -7.86
C GLN A 56 1.95 -14.53 -6.62
N ASP A 57 1.63 -15.43 -5.69
CA ASP A 57 0.94 -15.07 -4.44
C ASP A 57 1.76 -14.07 -3.62
N HIS A 58 3.10 -14.14 -3.67
CA HIS A 58 3.94 -13.16 -2.97
C HIS A 58 3.83 -11.76 -3.57
N VAL A 59 3.65 -11.67 -4.89
CA VAL A 59 3.41 -10.41 -5.61
C VAL A 59 2.03 -9.86 -5.25
N PHE A 60 1.00 -10.72 -5.26
CA PHE A 60 -0.34 -10.35 -4.84
C PHE A 60 -0.38 -9.83 -3.40
N VAL A 61 0.28 -10.54 -2.47
CA VAL A 61 0.36 -10.13 -1.08
C VAL A 61 1.06 -8.79 -0.95
N LEU A 62 2.14 -8.55 -1.70
CA LEU A 62 2.83 -7.25 -1.71
C LEU A 62 1.90 -6.14 -2.19
N GLY A 63 1.29 -6.27 -3.37
CA GLY A 63 0.40 -5.25 -3.93
C GLY A 63 -0.80 -4.93 -3.04
N ARG A 64 -1.32 -5.91 -2.30
CA ARG A 64 -2.53 -5.74 -1.50
C ARG A 64 -2.29 -5.32 -0.05
N HIS A 65 -1.16 -5.69 0.54
CA HIS A 65 -0.90 -5.51 1.97
C HIS A 65 0.29 -4.59 2.28
N TRP A 66 1.00 -4.10 1.25
CA TRP A 66 2.04 -3.12 1.49
C TRP A 66 1.40 -1.80 1.97
N PRO A 67 1.76 -1.33 3.17
CA PRO A 67 1.09 -0.18 3.76
C PRO A 67 1.45 1.11 3.01
N LEU A 68 0.46 1.99 2.84
CA LEU A 68 0.71 3.36 2.36
C LEU A 68 1.57 4.09 3.40
N PRO A 69 2.65 4.77 3.00
CA PRO A 69 3.43 5.58 3.91
C PRO A 69 2.61 6.76 4.44
N MET A 70 2.36 6.81 5.76
CA MET A 70 1.58 7.88 6.41
C MET A 70 2.45 8.89 7.16
N TYR A 71 3.77 8.72 7.18
CA TYR A 71 4.68 9.53 8.01
C TYR A 71 4.81 10.99 7.56
N ASN A 72 4.49 11.30 6.30
CA ASN A 72 4.53 12.65 5.73
C ASN A 72 3.14 13.24 5.45
N VAL A 73 2.07 12.53 5.84
CA VAL A 73 0.70 12.99 5.63
C VAL A 73 0.25 13.82 6.83
N GLU A 74 -0.12 15.07 6.60
CA GLU A 74 -0.76 15.90 7.63
C GLU A 74 -2.19 15.42 7.87
N LEU A 75 -2.37 14.61 8.91
CA LEU A 75 -3.69 14.17 9.35
C LEU A 75 -4.48 15.34 9.94
N LYS A 76 -5.51 15.77 9.21
CA LYS A 76 -6.46 16.78 9.68
C LYS A 76 -7.60 16.08 10.41
N MET A 77 -7.94 16.57 11.60
CA MET A 77 -9.11 16.10 12.31
C MET A 77 -10.36 16.42 11.48
N VAL A 78 -11.15 15.40 11.20
CA VAL A 78 -12.48 15.61 10.63
C VAL A 78 -13.39 16.03 11.78
N ASP A 79 -13.92 17.24 11.72
CA ASP A 79 -14.88 17.75 12.69
C ASP A 79 -16.26 17.14 12.41
N VAL A 80 -16.48 15.93 12.91
CA VAL A 80 -17.76 15.22 12.84
C VAL A 80 -18.23 14.92 14.25
N SER A 81 -19.50 15.18 14.51
CA SER A 81 -20.09 14.85 15.80
C SER A 81 -20.28 13.34 15.95
N LEU A 82 -20.29 12.87 17.19
CA LEU A 82 -20.60 11.48 17.50
C LEU A 82 -22.01 11.08 17.03
N GLU A 83 -22.92 12.05 16.94
CA GLU A 83 -24.27 11.85 16.41
C GLU A 83 -24.23 11.58 14.89
N ASP A 84 -23.47 12.38 14.13
CA ASP A 84 -23.33 12.19 12.68
C ASP A 84 -22.71 10.83 12.35
N LEU A 85 -21.71 10.41 13.13
CA LEU A 85 -21.07 9.09 12.98
C LEU A 85 -22.05 7.93 13.23
N LYS A 86 -22.95 8.06 14.21
CA LYS A 86 -23.99 7.07 14.49
C LYS A 86 -25.02 7.00 13.37
N GLN A 87 -25.44 8.15 12.86
CA GLN A 87 -26.38 8.22 11.74
C GLN A 87 -25.80 7.60 10.47
N GLU A 88 -24.50 7.80 10.21
CA GLU A 88 -23.81 7.14 9.10
C GLU A 88 -23.70 5.62 9.31
N GLN A 89 -23.32 5.19 10.52
CA GLN A 89 -23.27 3.77 10.88
C GLN A 89 -24.63 3.09 10.69
N ASP A 90 -25.71 3.70 11.17
CA ASP A 90 -27.07 3.19 10.97
C ASP A 90 -27.41 3.14 9.49
N ARG A 91 -27.12 4.19 8.71
CA ARG A 91 -27.39 4.22 7.26
C ARG A 91 -26.68 3.07 6.54
N ILE A 92 -25.40 2.82 6.85
CA ILE A 92 -24.61 1.71 6.28
C ILE A 92 -25.25 0.38 6.68
N LEU A 93 -25.61 0.21 7.96
CA LEU A 93 -26.24 -1.00 8.46
C LEU A 93 -27.57 -1.30 7.73
N TRP A 94 -28.40 -0.28 7.51
CA TRP A 94 -29.66 -0.41 6.76
C TRP A 94 -29.42 -0.74 5.28
N ALA A 95 -28.41 -0.13 4.65
CA ALA A 95 -28.04 -0.40 3.26
C ALA A 95 -27.51 -1.83 3.07
N GLU A 96 -26.72 -2.35 4.02
CA GLU A 96 -26.22 -3.73 4.01
C GLU A 96 -27.32 -4.75 4.34
N ALA A 97 -28.31 -4.37 5.15
CA ALA A 97 -29.47 -5.21 5.48
C ALA A 97 -30.50 -5.34 4.34
N GLY A 98 -30.37 -4.56 3.27
CA GLY A 98 -31.10 -4.76 2.00
C GLY A 98 -32.57 -4.33 1.98
N TYR A 99 -32.92 -3.19 2.59
CA TYR A 99 -34.22 -2.53 2.42
C TYR A 99 -34.14 -1.31 1.49
#